data_AF-A0A7V9PME1-F1
#
_entry.id   AF-A0A7V9PME1-F1
#
_cell.length_a   1.000
_cell.length_b   1.000
_cell.length_c   1.000
_cell.angle_alpha   90.00
_cell.angle_beta   90.00
_cell.angle_gamma   90.00
#
_symmetry.space_group_name_H-M   'P 1'
#
loop_
_entity.id
_entity.type
_entity.pdbx_description
1 polymer ?
#
loop_
_entity_poly.entity_id
_entity_poly.type
_entity_poly.pdbx_seq_one_letter_code
_entity_poly.pdbx_strand_id
1 'polypeptide(L)'
;MSFDAVVIGAGLSGMVAGVRAAEAGAKVLVLAKGAGSTQLAPSTIDVLGYDPERVESPLSALPGFIERHPDHPYARLGVEPVRSALGWFAERFTGYRGGLERNHLLPTALGVAKPSALVPESMTGGDLRSQRPVCVVGLRPLRDFHAALMADNLARITGLSARGVELELRLEGGRPDENAVGLA
;
A
#
# COMPACT_ATOMS: atom_id res chain seq x y z
N MET A 1 -31.62 -19.48 3.45
CA MET A 1 -30.64 -19.37 2.35
C MET A 1 -29.52 -20.36 2.62
N SER A 2 -29.09 -21.15 1.64
CA SER A 2 -27.84 -21.94 1.70
C SER A 2 -26.70 -21.18 1.02
N PHE A 3 -25.47 -21.38 1.51
CA PHE A 3 -24.21 -20.84 0.97
C PHE A 3 -23.17 -21.97 0.98
N ASP A 4 -22.23 -21.95 0.03
CA ASP A 4 -21.13 -22.93 -0.06
C ASP A 4 -19.97 -22.55 0.85
N ALA A 5 -19.78 -21.26 1.10
CA ALA A 5 -18.75 -20.73 1.99
C ALA A 5 -19.22 -19.47 2.73
N VAL A 6 -18.72 -19.30 3.95
CA VAL A 6 -18.87 -18.07 4.74
C VAL A 6 -17.49 -17.50 5.00
N VAL A 7 -17.27 -16.24 4.60
CA VAL A 7 -16.06 -15.49 4.88
C VAL A 7 -16.34 -14.50 6.00
N ILE A 8 -15.58 -14.59 7.09
CA ILE A 8 -15.72 -13.69 8.25
C ILE A 8 -14.64 -12.61 8.17
N GLY A 9 -15.05 -11.37 7.88
CA GLY A 9 -14.19 -10.19 7.77
C GLY A 9 -14.11 -9.62 6.35
N ALA A 10 -14.25 -8.29 6.23
CA ALA A 10 -14.18 -7.54 4.97
C ALA A 10 -12.83 -6.82 4.76
N GLY A 11 -11.75 -7.35 5.35
CA GLY A 11 -10.39 -6.92 5.04
C GLY A 11 -9.91 -7.45 3.67
N LEU A 12 -8.73 -7.02 3.22
CA LEU A 12 -8.16 -7.43 1.93
C LEU A 12 -8.17 -8.96 1.74
N SER A 13 -7.69 -9.73 2.72
CA SER A 13 -7.65 -11.20 2.64
C SER A 13 -9.04 -11.83 2.53
N GLY A 14 -10.02 -11.36 3.31
CA GLY A 14 -11.39 -11.86 3.27
C GLY A 14 -12.08 -11.52 1.96
N MET A 15 -11.93 -10.28 1.48
CA MET A 15 -12.47 -9.87 0.19
C MET A 15 -11.84 -10.64 -0.97
N VAL A 16 -10.53 -10.86 -0.96
CA VAL A 16 -9.84 -11.67 -1.97
C VAL A 16 -10.34 -13.13 -1.93
N ALA A 17 -10.44 -13.74 -0.74
CA ALA A 17 -10.95 -15.09 -0.60
C ALA A 17 -12.40 -15.21 -1.12
N GLY A 18 -13.26 -14.25 -0.76
CA GLY A 18 -14.66 -14.23 -1.19
C GLY A 18 -14.81 -14.07 -2.71
N VAL A 19 -14.07 -13.14 -3.31
CA VAL A 19 -14.10 -12.93 -4.77
C VAL A 19 -13.56 -14.15 -5.50
N ARG A 20 -12.41 -14.71 -5.08
CA ARG A 20 -11.84 -15.91 -5.70
C ARG A 20 -12.78 -17.12 -5.62
N ALA A 21 -13.43 -17.33 -4.49
CA ALA A 21 -14.41 -18.41 -4.34
C ALA A 21 -15.65 -18.18 -5.22
N ALA A 22 -16.13 -16.94 -5.32
CA ALA A 22 -17.24 -16.59 -6.21
C ALA A 22 -16.87 -16.77 -7.70
N GLU A 23 -15.66 -16.40 -8.11
CA GLU A 23 -15.14 -16.65 -9.47
C GLU A 23 -15.05 -18.15 -9.80
N ALA A 24 -14.84 -18.98 -8.79
CA ALA A 24 -14.90 -20.44 -8.91
C ALA A 24 -16.33 -21.01 -8.89
N GLY A 25 -17.36 -20.16 -8.85
CA GLY A 25 -18.78 -20.54 -8.90
C GLY A 25 -19.43 -20.79 -7.53
N ALA A 26 -18.72 -20.58 -6.41
CA ALA A 26 -19.28 -20.77 -5.09
C ALA A 26 -20.24 -19.64 -4.71
N LYS A 27 -21.34 -19.98 -4.02
CA LYS A 27 -22.23 -19.02 -3.37
C LYS A 27 -21.66 -18.62 -2.01
N VAL A 28 -21.03 -17.45 -1.97
CA VAL A 28 -20.30 -16.96 -0.79
C VAL A 28 -21.11 -15.95 0.02
N LEU A 29 -21.14 -16.09 1.35
CA LEU A 29 -21.60 -15.06 2.29
C LEU A 29 -20.40 -14.39 2.94
N VAL A 30 -20.26 -13.07 2.78
CA VAL A 30 -19.28 -12.28 3.55
C VAL A 30 -19.98 -11.67 4.75
N LEU A 31 -19.51 -12.01 5.96
CA LEU A 31 -19.99 -11.46 7.22
C LEU A 31 -18.92 -10.55 7.81
N ALA A 32 -19.24 -9.26 8.01
CA ALA A 32 -18.31 -8.31 8.58
C ALA A 32 -18.98 -7.29 9.49
N LYS A 33 -18.22 -6.76 10.46
CA LYS A 33 -18.60 -5.60 11.25
C LYS A 33 -17.70 -4.42 10.85
N GLY A 34 -18.20 -3.56 9.98
CA GLY A 34 -17.45 -2.43 9.40
C GLY A 34 -16.50 -2.84 8.26
N ALA A 35 -15.77 -1.87 7.72
CA ALA A 35 -14.85 -2.03 6.58
C ALA A 35 -13.47 -2.65 6.94
N GLY A 36 -13.25 -2.99 8.22
CA GLY A 36 -11.96 -3.50 8.70
C GLY A 36 -10.83 -2.47 8.62
N SER A 37 -9.58 -2.95 8.58
CA SER A 37 -8.38 -2.10 8.53
C SER A 37 -8.10 -1.50 7.14
N THR A 38 -8.90 -1.83 6.11
CA THR A 38 -8.67 -1.39 4.73
C THR A 38 -8.70 0.14 4.60
N GLN A 39 -9.47 0.83 5.44
CA GLN A 39 -9.50 2.31 5.47
C GLN A 39 -8.29 2.95 6.16
N LEU A 40 -7.52 2.17 6.92
CA LEU A 40 -6.36 2.65 7.69
C LEU A 40 -5.02 2.21 7.08
N ALA A 41 -5.01 1.09 6.36
CA ALA A 41 -3.82 0.54 5.75
C ALA A 41 -3.44 1.31 4.48
N PRO A 42 -2.13 1.48 4.19
CA PRO A 42 -1.69 1.96 2.89
C PRO A 42 -2.26 1.07 1.79
N SER A 43 -2.76 1.69 0.72
CA SER A 43 -3.32 0.99 -0.42
C SER A 43 -2.27 0.34 -1.33
N THR A 44 -1.01 0.22 -0.90
CA THR A 44 0.09 -0.37 -1.68
C THR A 44 0.23 -1.88 -1.41
N ILE A 45 0.61 -2.65 -2.43
CA ILE A 45 1.02 -4.05 -2.25
C ILE A 45 2.54 -4.12 -2.32
N ASP A 46 3.15 -4.47 -1.20
CA ASP A 46 4.60 -4.58 -1.06
C ASP A 46 5.02 -6.04 -1.29
N VAL A 47 6.07 -6.26 -2.10
CA VAL A 47 6.64 -7.58 -2.33
C VAL A 47 8.15 -7.46 -2.22
N LEU A 48 8.75 -8.25 -1.31
CA LEU A 48 10.19 -8.31 -1.04
C LEU A 48 10.89 -6.97 -1.25
N GLY A 49 10.62 -5.99 -0.38
CA GLY A 49 11.18 -4.64 -0.50
C GLY A 49 12.65 -4.52 -0.11
N TYR A 50 13.15 -5.45 0.72
CA TYR A 50 14.49 -5.43 1.30
C TYR A 50 15.03 -6.85 1.50
N ASP A 51 16.34 -7.04 1.31
CA ASP A 51 17.08 -8.27 1.59
C ASP A 51 18.61 -8.03 1.69
N PRO A 52 19.16 -7.65 2.86
CA PRO A 52 18.67 -6.61 3.77
C PRO A 52 18.70 -5.21 3.11
N GLU A 53 19.44 -5.07 2.02
CA GLU A 53 19.47 -3.89 1.17
C GLU A 53 18.17 -3.77 0.37
N ARG A 54 17.91 -2.57 -0.14
CA ARG A 54 16.70 -2.31 -0.90
C ARG A 54 16.65 -3.14 -2.18
N VAL A 55 15.53 -3.83 -2.39
CA VAL A 55 15.27 -4.62 -3.59
C VAL A 55 14.60 -3.74 -4.64
N GLU A 56 15.27 -3.60 -5.78
CA GLU A 56 14.74 -2.87 -6.93
C GLU A 56 13.72 -3.69 -7.71
N SER A 57 14.02 -4.95 -8.00
CA SER A 57 13.16 -5.86 -8.75
C SER A 57 12.86 -7.10 -7.90
N PRO A 58 11.67 -7.21 -7.30
CA PRO A 58 11.25 -8.41 -6.60
C PRO A 58 11.36 -9.67 -7.46
N LEU A 59 11.07 -9.54 -8.76
CA LEU A 59 11.16 -10.65 -9.71
C LEU A 59 12.55 -11.28 -9.76
N SER A 60 13.61 -10.47 -9.84
CA SER A 60 14.98 -10.99 -9.88
C SER A 60 15.49 -11.41 -8.50
N ALA A 61 15.00 -10.79 -7.43
CA ALA A 61 15.48 -11.03 -6.07
C ALA A 61 14.86 -12.27 -5.41
N LEU A 62 13.57 -12.54 -5.67
CA LEU A 62 12.83 -13.63 -5.03
C LEU A 62 13.47 -15.02 -5.19
N PRO A 63 13.98 -15.44 -6.37
CA PRO A 63 14.60 -16.76 -6.51
C PRO A 63 15.77 -16.96 -5.54
N GLY A 64 16.70 -15.99 -5.48
CA GLY A 64 17.84 -16.07 -4.57
C GLY A 64 17.44 -15.94 -3.10
N PHE A 65 16.45 -15.10 -2.79
CA PHE A 65 15.90 -15.00 -1.44
C PHE A 65 15.32 -16.33 -0.97
N ILE A 66 14.53 -16.99 -1.82
CA ILE A 66 13.92 -18.30 -1.52
C ILE A 66 14.99 -19.36 -1.25
N GLU A 67 16.04 -19.41 -2.06
CA GLU A 67 17.15 -20.36 -1.88
C GLU A 67 17.85 -20.19 -0.53
N ARG A 68 18.07 -18.94 -0.09
CA ARG A 68 18.69 -18.62 1.21
C ARG A 68 17.73 -18.79 2.40
N HIS A 69 16.43 -18.76 2.17
CA HIS A 69 15.40 -18.76 3.21
C HIS A 69 14.33 -19.84 2.96
N PRO A 70 14.68 -21.14 3.03
CA PRO A 70 13.78 -22.24 2.67
C PRO A 70 12.52 -22.33 3.56
N ASP A 71 12.58 -21.80 4.78
CA ASP A 71 11.44 -21.81 5.72
C ASP A 71 10.51 -20.59 5.56
N HIS A 72 10.89 -19.61 4.72
CA HIS A 72 10.09 -18.40 4.52
C HIS A 72 8.80 -18.69 3.73
N PRO A 73 7.67 -18.00 3.97
CA PRO A 73 6.44 -18.19 3.19
C PRO A 73 6.62 -18.09 1.66
N TYR A 74 7.54 -17.24 1.19
CA TYR A 74 7.88 -17.18 -0.24
C TYR A 74 8.50 -18.47 -0.78
N ALA A 75 9.28 -19.21 0.01
CA ALA A 75 9.83 -20.49 -0.42
C ALA A 75 8.74 -21.57 -0.58
N ARG A 76 7.70 -21.50 0.25
CA ARG A 76 6.53 -22.39 0.15
C ARG A 76 5.63 -22.08 -1.05
N LEU A 77 5.54 -20.82 -1.45
CA LEU A 77 4.69 -20.37 -2.55
C LEU A 77 5.42 -20.44 -3.90
N GLY A 78 6.69 -20.05 -3.94
CA GLY A 78 7.42 -19.79 -5.18
C GLY A 78 7.07 -18.43 -5.80
N VAL A 79 7.79 -18.07 -6.86
CA VAL A 79 7.67 -16.75 -7.51
C VAL A 79 6.38 -16.62 -8.33
N GLU A 80 6.01 -17.67 -9.06
CA GLU A 80 4.91 -17.61 -10.02
C GLU A 80 3.55 -17.37 -9.36
N PRO A 81 3.20 -18.02 -8.23
CA PRO A 81 1.94 -17.69 -7.54
C PRO A 81 1.88 -16.25 -7.04
N VAL A 82 3.01 -15.66 -6.63
CA VAL A 82 3.08 -14.24 -6.24
C VAL A 82 2.80 -13.35 -7.46
N ARG A 83 3.45 -13.63 -8.59
CA ARG A 83 3.20 -12.91 -9.86
C ARG A 83 1.74 -12.99 -10.26
N SER A 84 1.17 -14.19 -10.29
CA SER A 84 -0.22 -14.43 -10.70
C SER A 84 -1.21 -13.72 -9.77
N ALA A 85 -0.95 -13.69 -8.46
CA ALA A 85 -1.78 -12.98 -7.50
C ALA A 85 -1.79 -11.47 -7.74
N LEU A 86 -0.62 -10.87 -8.03
CA LEU A 86 -0.50 -9.45 -8.35
C LEU A 86 -1.22 -9.10 -9.67
N GLY A 87 -1.06 -9.93 -10.70
CA GLY A 87 -1.74 -9.75 -11.99
C GLY A 87 -3.26 -9.80 -11.84
N TRP A 88 -3.78 -10.83 -11.18
CA TRP A 88 -5.21 -10.91 -10.89
C TRP A 88 -5.71 -9.72 -10.07
N PHE A 89 -4.96 -9.27 -9.06
CA PHE A 89 -5.36 -8.10 -8.27
C PHE A 89 -5.47 -6.85 -9.13
N ALA A 90 -4.47 -6.56 -9.96
CA ALA A 90 -4.46 -5.39 -10.83
C ALA A 90 -5.58 -5.42 -11.90
N GLU A 91 -5.98 -6.61 -12.37
CA GLU A 91 -7.09 -6.76 -13.30
C GLU A 91 -8.47 -6.47 -12.66
N ARG A 92 -8.67 -6.87 -11.40
CA ARG A 92 -9.96 -6.72 -10.69
C ARG A 92 -10.11 -5.35 -10.04
N PHE A 93 -9.02 -4.81 -9.52
CA PHE A 93 -8.98 -3.52 -8.86
C PHE A 93 -8.26 -2.54 -9.78
N THR A 94 -9.04 -1.94 -10.70
CA THR A 94 -8.52 -0.97 -11.68
C THR A 94 -7.89 0.24 -10.99
N GLY A 95 -6.92 0.87 -11.65
CA GLY A 95 -6.22 2.04 -11.11
C GLY A 95 -5.00 1.70 -10.25
N TYR A 96 -4.44 0.50 -10.42
CA TYR A 96 -3.14 0.12 -9.89
C TYR A 96 -2.08 0.09 -10.99
N ARG A 97 -0.83 0.41 -10.62
CA ARG A 97 0.34 0.45 -11.49
C ARG A 97 1.51 -0.29 -10.83
N GLY A 98 2.35 -0.92 -11.63
CA GLY A 98 3.54 -1.65 -11.19
C GLY A 98 3.43 -3.16 -11.35
N GLY A 99 4.27 -3.88 -10.62
CA GLY A 99 4.43 -5.33 -10.71
C GLY A 99 5.70 -5.80 -10.01
N LEU A 100 6.10 -7.05 -10.26
CA LEU A 100 7.33 -7.61 -9.68
C LEU A 100 8.59 -7.14 -10.41
N GLU A 101 8.43 -6.52 -11.57
CA GLU A 101 9.52 -6.09 -12.44
C GLU A 101 10.34 -5.00 -11.77
N ARG A 102 9.67 -4.06 -11.08
CA ARG A 102 10.35 -2.95 -10.40
C ARG A 102 9.49 -2.30 -9.32
N ASN A 103 10.00 -2.23 -8.10
CA ASN A 103 9.39 -1.50 -6.99
C ASN A 103 9.40 0.02 -7.23
N HIS A 104 8.26 0.67 -7.01
CA HIS A 104 8.18 2.13 -6.81
C HIS A 104 8.84 2.51 -5.49
N LEU A 105 9.41 3.71 -5.40
CA LEU A 105 9.92 4.25 -4.13
C LEU A 105 9.03 5.40 -3.67
N LEU A 106 8.08 5.10 -2.79
CA LEU A 106 7.15 6.09 -2.26
C LEU A 106 7.64 6.62 -0.92
N PRO A 107 7.49 7.92 -0.62
CA PRO A 107 7.88 8.46 0.67
C PRO A 107 6.92 7.99 1.77
N THR A 108 7.46 7.60 2.92
CA THR A 108 6.68 7.40 4.15
C THR A 108 6.38 8.73 4.83
N ALA A 109 5.49 8.74 5.82
CA ALA A 109 5.21 9.93 6.64
C ALA A 109 6.45 10.46 7.38
N LEU A 110 7.48 9.62 7.60
CA LEU A 110 8.76 10.03 8.18
C LEU A 110 9.75 10.57 7.13
N GLY A 111 9.39 10.61 5.86
CA GLY A 111 10.25 11.08 4.77
C GLY A 111 11.32 10.08 4.35
N VAL A 112 11.05 8.77 4.49
CA VAL A 112 11.95 7.70 4.04
C VAL A 112 11.34 7.01 2.81
N ALA A 113 12.17 6.59 1.86
CA ALA A 113 11.72 5.87 0.67
C ALA A 113 11.35 4.41 1.00
N LYS A 114 10.08 4.04 0.77
CA LYS A 114 9.55 2.69 0.91
C LYS A 114 9.33 2.02 -0.46
N PRO A 115 9.89 0.83 -0.71
CA PRO A 115 9.65 0.04 -1.92
C PRO A 115 8.25 -0.59 -1.92
N SER A 116 7.54 -0.49 -3.05
CA SER A 116 6.21 -1.07 -3.28
C SER A 116 6.06 -1.61 -4.70
N ALA A 117 5.56 -2.83 -4.83
CA ALA A 117 5.44 -3.51 -6.13
C ALA A 117 4.23 -3.00 -6.92
N LEU A 118 3.05 -2.96 -6.29
CA LEU A 118 1.85 -2.34 -6.85
C LEU A 118 1.41 -1.14 -6.02
N VAL A 119 1.09 -0.05 -6.69
CA VAL A 119 0.63 1.20 -6.08
C VAL A 119 -0.60 1.73 -6.81
N PRO A 120 -1.51 2.45 -6.15
CA PRO A 120 -2.55 3.18 -6.85
C PRO A 120 -1.94 4.16 -7.85
N GLU A 121 -2.60 4.36 -8.98
CA GLU A 121 -2.17 5.25 -10.05
C GLU A 121 -1.95 6.68 -9.54
N SER A 122 -2.81 7.16 -8.64
CA SER A 122 -2.66 8.47 -7.99
C SER A 122 -1.38 8.62 -7.17
N MET A 123 -0.76 7.52 -6.71
CA MET A 123 0.49 7.55 -5.95
C MET A 123 1.73 7.49 -6.84
N THR A 124 1.61 7.14 -8.13
CA THR A 124 2.77 7.00 -9.04
C THR A 124 3.55 8.30 -9.21
N GLY A 125 2.90 9.46 -9.13
CA GLY A 125 3.56 10.77 -9.16
C GLY A 125 4.46 11.03 -7.96
N GLY A 126 4.30 10.28 -6.87
CA GLY A 126 5.14 10.33 -5.67
C GLY A 126 6.39 9.44 -5.72
N ASP A 127 6.65 8.78 -6.85
CA ASP A 127 7.83 7.93 -6.99
C ASP A 127 9.13 8.76 -7.00
N LEU A 128 9.90 8.62 -5.92
CA LEU A 128 11.13 9.38 -5.66
C LEU A 128 12.23 9.10 -6.69
N ARG A 129 12.11 8.01 -7.46
CA ARG A 129 13.03 7.70 -8.57
C ARG A 129 12.94 8.71 -9.71
N SER A 130 11.83 9.45 -9.82
CA SER A 130 11.68 10.52 -10.81
C SER A 130 12.60 11.71 -10.57
N GLN A 131 13.20 11.80 -9.36
CA GLN A 131 14.06 12.88 -8.89
C GLN A 131 13.45 14.28 -9.03
N ARG A 132 12.13 14.37 -9.07
CA ARG A 132 11.41 15.65 -9.13
C ARG A 132 11.35 16.29 -7.74
N PRO A 133 11.28 17.62 -7.66
CA PRO A 133 11.02 18.31 -6.39
C PRO A 133 9.71 17.86 -5.75
N VAL A 134 9.69 17.71 -4.43
CA VAL A 134 8.54 17.22 -3.67
C VAL A 134 7.92 18.35 -2.85
N CYS A 135 6.61 18.56 -2.99
CA CYS A 135 5.84 19.40 -2.07
C CYS A 135 5.02 18.49 -1.16
N VAL A 136 5.36 18.46 0.12
CA VAL A 136 4.60 17.75 1.14
C VAL A 136 3.50 18.69 1.66
N VAL A 137 2.25 18.28 1.53
CA VAL A 137 1.09 19.05 2.01
C VAL A 137 0.55 18.37 3.25
N GLY A 138 0.68 19.01 4.40
CA GLY A 138 0.04 18.64 5.65
C GLY A 138 -1.29 19.35 5.83
N LEU A 139 -2.18 18.72 6.58
CA LEU A 139 -3.46 19.29 6.98
C LEU A 139 -3.43 19.46 8.50
N ARG A 140 -3.60 20.68 9.00
CA ARG A 140 -3.47 20.98 10.44
C ARG A 140 -4.32 20.12 11.38
N PRO A 141 -5.56 19.71 11.01
CA PRO A 141 -6.34 18.80 11.86
C PRO A 141 -5.72 17.38 12.00
N LEU A 142 -4.85 16.97 11.08
CA LEU A 142 -4.13 15.69 11.12
C LEU A 142 -2.87 15.83 11.99
N ARG A 143 -3.05 15.79 13.31
CA ARG A 143 -1.98 16.03 14.29
C ARG A 143 -0.83 15.03 14.25
N ASP A 144 -1.07 13.84 13.69
CA ASP A 144 -0.08 12.76 13.60
C ASP A 144 0.78 12.82 12.32
N PHE A 145 0.60 13.87 11.49
CA PHE A 145 1.38 14.09 10.28
C PHE A 145 2.08 15.45 10.32
N HIS A 146 3.38 15.46 10.05
CA HIS A 146 4.20 16.67 10.10
C HIS A 146 4.89 16.88 8.74
N ALA A 147 4.35 17.80 7.92
CA ALA A 147 4.84 17.98 6.55
C ALA A 147 6.29 18.45 6.50
N ALA A 148 6.68 19.32 7.43
CA ALA A 148 8.06 19.81 7.55
C ALA A 148 9.04 18.68 7.84
N LEU A 149 8.73 17.81 8.81
CA LEU A 149 9.57 16.66 9.16
C LEU A 149 9.78 15.72 7.98
N MET A 150 8.70 15.39 7.27
CA MET A 150 8.77 14.52 6.09
C MET A 150 9.63 15.16 4.99
N ALA A 151 9.46 16.45 4.71
CA ALA A 151 10.23 17.16 3.70
C ALA A 151 11.72 17.23 4.06
N ASP A 152 12.06 17.57 5.30
CA ASP A 152 13.44 17.67 5.78
C ASP A 152 14.15 16.32 5.70
N ASN A 153 13.48 15.24 6.11
CA ASN A 153 14.04 13.89 5.99
C ASN A 153 14.20 13.45 4.55
N LEU A 154 13.25 13.74 3.67
CA LEU A 154 13.39 13.44 2.24
C LEU A 154 14.60 14.15 1.65
N ALA A 155 14.75 15.45 1.90
CA ALA A 155 15.88 16.22 1.41
C ALA A 155 17.21 15.66 1.93
N ARG A 156 17.29 15.36 3.23
CA ARG A 156 18.50 14.82 3.86
C ARG A 156 18.88 13.42 3.35
N ILE A 157 17.91 12.54 3.15
CA ILE A 157 18.16 11.12 2.82
C ILE A 157 18.35 10.91 1.32
N THR A 158 17.59 11.63 0.50
CA THR A 158 17.55 11.41 -0.95
C THR A 158 18.28 12.49 -1.75
N GLY A 159 18.61 13.63 -1.12
CA GLY A 159 19.18 14.80 -1.79
C GLY A 159 18.18 15.57 -2.66
N LEU A 160 16.90 15.20 -2.66
CA LEU A 160 15.87 15.86 -3.45
C LEU A 160 15.48 17.22 -2.84
N SER A 161 15.12 18.17 -3.70
CA SER A 161 14.45 19.38 -3.23
C SER A 161 13.07 19.01 -2.69
N ALA A 162 12.84 19.25 -1.40
CA ALA A 162 11.56 18.99 -0.75
C ALA A 162 11.16 20.18 0.12
N ARG A 163 9.85 20.48 0.19
CA ARG A 163 9.29 21.49 1.08
C ARG A 163 8.00 21.02 1.71
N GLY A 164 7.80 21.34 2.99
CA GLY A 164 6.53 21.15 3.68
C GLY A 164 5.66 22.40 3.63
N VAL A 165 4.36 22.23 3.43
CA VAL A 165 3.34 23.28 3.63
C VAL A 165 2.20 22.72 4.46
N GLU A 166 1.65 23.54 5.34
CA GLU A 166 0.50 23.17 6.18
C GLU A 166 -0.73 23.96 5.74
N LEU A 167 -1.80 23.25 5.41
CA LEU A 167 -3.09 23.83 5.06
C LEU A 167 -4.05 23.74 6.25
N GLU A 168 -4.82 24.81 6.44
CA GLU A 168 -5.96 24.79 7.35
C GLU A 168 -7.15 24.19 6.62
N LEU A 169 -7.66 23.07 7.11
CA LEU A 169 -8.88 22.45 6.60
C LEU A 169 -9.97 22.70 7.64
N ARG A 170 -11.01 23.46 7.24
CA ARG A 170 -12.18 23.70 8.08
C ARG A 170 -13.32 22.79 7.61
N LEU A 171 -13.86 21.98 8.51
CA LEU A 171 -15.04 21.18 8.20
C LEU A 171 -16.28 22.07 8.26
N GLU A 172 -17.19 21.91 7.29
CA GLU A 172 -18.47 22.60 7.33
C GLU A 172 -19.23 22.23 8.62
N GLY A 173 -19.71 23.26 9.34
CA GLY A 173 -20.48 23.10 10.57
C GLY A 173 -19.70 23.23 11.88
N GLY A 174 -18.39 23.55 11.85
CA GLY A 174 -17.64 23.97 13.05
C GLY A 174 -17.62 22.95 14.17
N ARG A 175 -17.53 21.66 13.82
CA ARG A 175 -17.53 20.57 14.82
C ARG A 175 -16.33 20.77 15.77
N PRO A 176 -16.51 20.62 17.10
CA PRO A 176 -15.44 20.86 18.07
C PRO A 176 -14.23 19.93 17.90
N ASP A 177 -14.46 18.72 17.38
CA ASP A 177 -13.44 17.69 17.15
C ASP A 177 -13.09 17.58 15.65
N GLU A 178 -12.26 18.51 15.17
CA GLU A 178 -11.58 18.37 13.88
C GLU A 178 -10.33 17.49 14.07
N ASN A 179 -10.50 16.17 13.91
CA ASN A 179 -9.43 15.18 13.95
C ASN A 179 -9.55 14.19 12.78
N ALA A 180 -8.60 13.27 12.65
CA ALA A 180 -8.58 12.29 11.57
C ALA A 180 -9.87 11.46 11.45
N VAL A 181 -10.55 11.18 12.58
CA VAL A 181 -11.82 10.45 12.60
C VAL A 181 -12.98 11.33 12.11
N GLY A 182 -12.96 12.62 12.43
CA GLY A 182 -13.97 13.58 11.95
C GLY A 182 -13.87 13.91 10.45
N LEU A 183 -12.76 13.57 9.81
CA LEU A 183 -12.49 13.77 8.38
C LEU A 183 -12.79 12.55 7.49
N ALA A 184 -13.01 11.38 8.08
CA ALA A 184 -13.18 10.10 7.38
C ALA A 184 -14.65 9.81 7.01
#